data_AF-A0A1S3DVX8-F1
#
_entry.id   AF-A0A1S3DVX8-F1
#
_cell.length_a   1.000
_cell.length_b   1.000
_cell.length_c   1.000
_cell.angle_alpha   90.00
_cell.angle_beta   90.00
_cell.angle_gamma   90.00
#
_symmetry.space_group_name_H-M   'P 1'
#
loop_
_entity.id
_entity.type
_entity.pdbx_description
1 polymer ?
#
loop_
_entity_poly.entity_id
_entity_poly.type
_entity_poly.pdbx_seq_one_letter_code
_entity_poly.pdbx_strand_id
1 'polypeptide(L)'
;MNSALLLNRRRDFHKKLMDFAKQYHEEFLLALVPPVFLEKDKLTRWHPDFELDKVPDIPAQDIPLPKPQATNTSVKQILEQAKSLLSCNKKMGAALNQIKDPKVTAASSSGEQKEPTTPSSTSDPGSSQAVVENLQKVIKGIPQGLLEKV
;
A
#
# COMPACT_ATOMS: atom_id res chain seq x y z
N MET A 1 -14.55 19.76 -12.42
CA MET A 1 -15.30 19.05 -13.49
C MET A 1 -15.97 20.08 -14.39
N ASN A 2 -15.94 19.89 -15.71
CA ASN A 2 -16.60 20.77 -16.68
C ASN A 2 -18.11 20.46 -16.78
N SER A 3 -18.97 21.47 -16.90
CA SER A 3 -20.44 21.31 -17.02
C SER A 3 -20.85 20.50 -18.25
N ALA A 4 -20.17 20.68 -19.39
CA ALA A 4 -20.43 19.91 -20.60
C ALA A 4 -20.16 18.40 -20.40
N LEU A 5 -19.10 18.07 -19.65
CA LEU A 5 -18.75 16.68 -19.34
C LEU A 5 -19.81 16.03 -18.43
N LEU A 6 -20.32 16.75 -17.45
CA LEU A 6 -21.40 16.24 -16.58
C LEU A 6 -22.68 15.94 -17.36
N LEU A 7 -23.04 16.81 -18.31
CA LEU A 7 -24.19 16.59 -19.19
C LEU A 7 -24.00 15.34 -20.07
N ASN A 8 -22.80 15.15 -20.64
CA ASN A 8 -22.51 13.96 -21.43
C ASN A 8 -22.59 12.69 -20.59
N ARG A 9 -21.94 12.67 -19.42
CA ARG A 9 -22.01 11.52 -18.50
C ARG A 9 -23.45 11.17 -18.09
N ARG A 10 -24.30 12.18 -17.86
CA ARG A 10 -25.73 11.97 -17.56
C ARG A 10 -26.48 11.37 -18.76
N ARG A 11 -26.22 11.86 -19.98
CA ARG A 11 -26.82 11.29 -21.20
C ARG A 11 -26.37 9.85 -21.43
N ASP A 12 -25.09 9.57 -21.25
CA ASP A 12 -24.53 8.23 -21.41
C ASP A 12 -25.12 7.25 -20.41
N PHE A 13 -25.22 7.67 -19.14
CA PHE A 13 -25.88 6.88 -18.10
C PHE A 13 -27.34 6.60 -18.47
N HIS A 14 -28.11 7.63 -18.82
CA HIS A 14 -29.51 7.46 -19.24
C HIS A 14 -29.64 6.51 -20.44
N LYS A 15 -28.77 6.64 -21.45
CA LYS A 15 -28.74 5.74 -22.61
C LYS A 15 -28.52 4.29 -22.17
N LYS A 16 -27.58 4.04 -21.27
CA LYS A 16 -27.32 2.69 -20.74
C LYS A 16 -28.52 2.10 -20.01
N LEU A 17 -29.24 2.89 -19.20
CA LEU A 17 -30.49 2.41 -18.57
C LEU A 17 -31.58 2.11 -19.60
N MET A 18 -31.73 2.95 -20.62
CA MET A 18 -32.68 2.69 -21.70
C MET A 18 -32.33 1.42 -22.47
N ASP A 19 -31.05 1.14 -22.70
CA ASP A 19 -30.61 -0.09 -23.36
C ASP A 19 -31.00 -1.34 -22.56
N PHE A 20 -30.89 -1.32 -21.22
CA PHE A 20 -31.38 -2.40 -20.36
C PHE A 20 -32.90 -2.59 -20.46
N ALA A 21 -33.68 -1.51 -20.35
CA ALA A 21 -35.14 -1.59 -20.49
C ALA A 21 -35.55 -2.16 -21.87
N LYS A 22 -34.82 -1.80 -22.94
CA LYS A 22 -35.05 -2.33 -24.29
C LYS A 22 -34.76 -3.82 -24.41
N GLN A 23 -33.79 -4.36 -23.66
CA GLN A 23 -33.49 -5.80 -23.65
C GLN A 23 -34.65 -6.60 -23.05
N TYR A 24 -35.13 -6.22 -21.86
CA TYR A 24 -36.27 -6.89 -21.23
C TYR A 24 -37.56 -6.72 -22.03
N HIS A 25 -37.72 -5.57 -22.68
CA HIS A 25 -38.86 -5.34 -23.56
C HIS A 25 -38.84 -6.26 -24.78
N GLU A 26 -37.67 -6.46 -25.40
CA GLU A 26 -37.52 -7.41 -26.50
C GLU A 26 -37.90 -8.83 -26.04
N GLU A 27 -37.37 -9.27 -24.89
CA GLU A 27 -37.72 -10.57 -24.31
C GLU A 27 -39.23 -10.70 -24.05
N PHE A 28 -39.88 -9.64 -23.56
CA PHE A 28 -41.33 -9.59 -23.36
C PHE A 28 -42.08 -9.71 -24.69
N LEU A 29 -41.70 -8.95 -25.72
CA LEU A 29 -42.36 -8.99 -27.04
C LEU A 29 -42.24 -10.37 -27.72
N LEU A 30 -41.14 -11.08 -27.49
CA LEU A 30 -40.96 -12.45 -27.97
C LEU A 30 -41.81 -13.47 -27.22
N ALA A 31 -42.12 -13.20 -25.95
CA ALA A 31 -42.99 -14.05 -25.13
C ALA A 31 -44.49 -13.87 -25.45
N LEU A 32 -44.87 -12.80 -26.15
CA LEU A 32 -46.25 -12.57 -26.59
C LEU A 32 -46.67 -13.57 -27.69
N VAL A 33 -47.97 -13.85 -27.76
CA VAL A 33 -48.59 -14.66 -28.81
C VAL A 33 -49.54 -13.75 -29.60
N PRO A 34 -49.26 -13.42 -30.88
CA PRO A 34 -48.09 -13.82 -31.69
C PRO A 34 -46.81 -13.05 -31.32
N PRO A 35 -45.61 -13.64 -31.55
CA PRO A 35 -44.35 -12.99 -31.24
C PRO A 35 -44.14 -11.73 -32.09
N VAL A 36 -43.73 -10.64 -31.43
CA VAL A 36 -43.46 -9.36 -32.09
C VAL A 36 -41.96 -9.11 -32.08
N PHE A 37 -41.39 -8.86 -33.26
CA PHE A 37 -39.97 -8.55 -33.42
C PHE A 37 -39.80 -7.06 -33.71
N LEU A 38 -39.13 -6.34 -32.82
CA LEU A 38 -38.80 -4.92 -32.99
C LEU A 38 -37.32 -4.68 -32.71
N GLU A 39 -36.67 -3.93 -33.60
CA GLU A 39 -35.27 -3.54 -33.46
C GLU A 39 -35.12 -2.44 -32.40
N LYS A 40 -34.14 -2.61 -31.49
CA LYS A 40 -33.88 -1.71 -30.34
C LYS A 40 -33.69 -0.24 -30.73
N ASP A 41 -33.14 0.01 -31.91
CA ASP A 41 -32.82 1.35 -32.39
C ASP A 41 -34.02 2.10 -32.94
N LYS A 42 -35.09 1.39 -33.32
CA LYS A 42 -36.32 1.98 -33.89
C LYS A 42 -37.46 2.10 -32.90
N LEU A 43 -37.25 1.65 -31.65
CA LEU A 43 -38.27 1.72 -30.61
C LEU A 43 -38.52 3.17 -30.20
N THR A 44 -39.71 3.68 -30.50
CA THR A 44 -40.16 5.04 -30.14
C THR A 44 -41.09 5.06 -28.94
N ARG A 45 -41.78 3.94 -28.65
CA ARG A 45 -42.75 3.78 -27.57
C ARG A 45 -42.73 2.34 -27.03
N TRP A 46 -43.09 2.18 -25.76
CA TRP A 46 -43.26 0.88 -25.12
C TRP A 46 -44.61 0.26 -25.47
N HIS A 47 -44.70 -1.08 -25.43
CA HIS A 47 -45.96 -1.80 -25.53
C HIS A 47 -46.87 -1.47 -24.32
N PRO A 48 -48.19 -1.31 -24.48
CA PRO A 48 -49.09 -0.91 -23.40
C PRO A 48 -49.07 -1.89 -22.21
N ASP A 49 -48.94 -3.19 -22.48
CA ASP A 49 -48.90 -4.23 -21.45
C ASP A 49 -47.50 -4.43 -20.85
N PHE A 50 -46.49 -3.68 -21.31
CA PHE A 50 -45.14 -3.78 -20.77
C PHE A 50 -45.01 -2.94 -19.51
N GLU A 51 -44.90 -3.61 -18.37
CA GLU A 51 -44.76 -2.97 -17.07
C GLU A 51 -43.31 -2.57 -16.79
N LEU A 52 -42.99 -1.29 -16.97
CA LEU A 52 -41.64 -0.74 -16.74
C LEU A 52 -41.15 -0.90 -15.30
N ASP A 53 -42.07 -0.88 -14.33
CA ASP A 53 -41.74 -0.95 -12.91
C ASP A 53 -41.44 -2.39 -12.44
N LYS A 54 -41.79 -3.40 -13.24
CA LYS A 54 -41.51 -4.82 -12.94
C LYS A 54 -40.20 -5.31 -13.54
N VAL A 55 -39.38 -4.42 -14.09
CA VAL A 55 -38.07 -4.76 -14.65
C VAL A 55 -37.11 -5.19 -13.52
N PRO A 56 -36.31 -6.26 -13.72
CA PRO A 56 -35.34 -6.70 -12.71
C PRO A 56 -34.33 -5.60 -12.32
N ASP A 57 -33.94 -5.62 -11.05
CA ASP A 57 -32.92 -4.70 -10.53
C ASP A 57 -31.56 -4.91 -11.23
N ILE A 58 -30.83 -3.80 -11.42
CA ILE A 58 -29.51 -3.83 -12.05
C ILE A 58 -28.51 -4.46 -11.07
N PRO A 59 -27.83 -5.57 -11.44
CA PRO A 59 -26.87 -6.20 -10.54
C PRO A 59 -25.68 -5.27 -10.30
N ALA A 60 -25.30 -5.12 -9.02
CA ALA A 60 -24.10 -4.41 -8.64
C ALA A 60 -22.88 -5.10 -9.26
N GLN A 61 -22.04 -4.32 -9.93
CA GLN A 61 -20.76 -4.82 -10.43
C GLN A 61 -19.80 -5.02 -9.27
N ASP A 62 -18.93 -6.03 -9.37
CA ASP A 62 -17.89 -6.26 -8.38
C ASP A 62 -16.95 -5.05 -8.33
N ILE A 63 -16.72 -4.55 -7.12
CA ILE A 63 -15.83 -3.42 -6.88
C ILE A 63 -14.55 -4.03 -6.32
N PRO A 64 -13.37 -3.63 -6.82
CA PRO A 64 -12.11 -4.16 -6.33
C PRO A 64 -12.05 -4.04 -4.80
N LEU A 65 -11.94 -5.19 -4.14
CA LEU A 65 -11.86 -5.22 -2.69
C LEU A 65 -10.57 -4.50 -2.24
N PRO A 66 -10.59 -3.81 -1.09
CA PRO A 66 -9.39 -3.31 -0.48
C PRO A 66 -8.38 -4.46 -0.34
N LYS A 67 -7.13 -4.23 -0.77
CA LYS A 67 -6.07 -5.20 -0.52
C LYS A 67 -6.02 -5.46 0.98
N PRO A 68 -6.01 -6.73 1.43
CA PRO A 68 -5.89 -7.02 2.85
C PRO A 68 -4.60 -6.35 3.33
N GLN A 69 -4.74 -5.32 4.17
CA GLN A 69 -3.59 -4.81 4.91
C GLN A 69 -3.13 -5.96 5.78
N ALA A 70 -1.83 -6.29 5.74
CA ALA A 70 -1.26 -7.36 6.56
C ALA A 70 -1.76 -7.17 7.99
N THR A 71 -2.69 -8.04 8.39
CA THR A 71 -3.45 -7.90 9.62
C THR A 71 -2.47 -7.96 10.76
N ASN A 72 -2.21 -6.82 11.41
CA ASN A 72 -1.55 -6.69 12.70
C ASN A 72 -0.58 -7.83 13.02
N THR A 73 0.55 -7.90 12.31
CA THR A 73 1.67 -8.75 12.73
C THR A 73 1.92 -8.44 14.19
N SER A 74 1.69 -9.40 15.10
CA SER A 74 1.83 -9.17 16.54
C SER A 74 3.16 -8.48 16.78
N VAL A 75 3.23 -7.49 17.69
CA VAL A 75 4.49 -6.78 17.98
C VAL A 75 5.63 -7.78 18.21
N LYS A 76 5.33 -8.94 18.81
CA LYS A 76 6.28 -10.06 18.98
C LYS A 76 6.83 -10.59 17.66
N GLN A 77 5.98 -10.80 16.67
CA GLN A 77 6.33 -11.32 15.35
C GLN A 77 7.07 -10.27 14.50
N ILE A 78 6.74 -8.97 14.63
CA ILE A 78 7.53 -7.87 14.06
C ILE A 78 8.93 -7.84 14.70
N LEU A 79 9.00 -7.95 16.03
CA LEU A 79 10.26 -7.97 16.77
C LEU A 79 11.10 -9.21 16.43
N GLU A 80 10.49 -10.37 16.23
CA GLU A 80 11.17 -11.60 15.86
C GLU A 80 11.71 -11.54 14.43
N GLN A 81 10.95 -11.01 13.49
CA GLN A 81 11.42 -10.72 12.13
C GLN A 81 12.58 -9.70 12.15
N ALA A 82 12.48 -8.64 12.95
CA ALA A 82 13.56 -7.66 13.12
C ALA A 82 14.82 -8.30 13.73
N LYS A 83 14.68 -9.14 14.76
CA LYS A 83 15.79 -9.90 15.34
C LYS A 83 16.44 -10.83 14.32
N SER A 84 15.65 -11.51 13.50
CA SER A 84 16.15 -12.36 12.41
C SER A 84 16.99 -11.55 11.42
N LEU A 85 16.50 -10.39 10.98
CA LEU A 85 17.26 -9.49 10.09
C LEU A 85 18.57 -8.98 10.73
N LEU A 86 18.54 -8.62 12.01
CA LEU A 86 19.75 -8.16 12.73
C LEU A 86 20.75 -9.30 13.01
N SER A 87 20.26 -10.52 13.21
CA SER A 87 21.11 -11.69 13.49
C SER A 87 21.94 -12.16 12.31
N CYS A 88 21.60 -11.72 11.08
CA CYS A 88 22.43 -11.94 9.89
C CYS A 88 23.83 -11.29 10.02
N ASN A 89 23.95 -10.19 10.77
CA ASN A 89 25.23 -9.55 11.04
C ASN A 89 25.84 -10.09 12.36
N LYS A 90 26.46 -11.27 12.28
CA LYS A 90 27.03 -12.03 13.43
C LYS A 90 27.93 -11.18 14.34
N LYS A 91 28.64 -10.19 13.80
CA LYS A 91 29.54 -9.31 14.55
C LYS A 91 28.80 -8.37 15.51
N MET A 92 27.66 -7.82 15.06
CA MET A 92 26.82 -6.92 15.86
C MET A 92 26.12 -7.66 17.01
N GLY A 93 25.63 -8.88 16.75
CA GLY A 93 24.99 -9.71 17.77
C GLY A 93 25.95 -10.10 18.89
N ALA A 94 27.20 -10.44 18.55
CA ALA A 94 28.24 -10.76 19.53
C ALA A 94 28.59 -9.55 20.42
N ALA A 95 28.74 -8.36 19.84
CA ALA A 95 29.04 -7.14 20.60
C ALA A 95 27.89 -6.76 21.55
N LEU A 96 26.63 -6.89 21.13
CA LEU A 96 25.49 -6.56 21.98
C LEU A 96 25.31 -7.54 23.15
N ASN A 97 25.61 -8.83 22.95
CA ASN A 97 25.58 -9.81 24.03
C ASN A 97 26.70 -9.54 25.06
N GLN A 98 27.90 -9.15 24.62
CA GLN A 98 28.98 -8.74 25.53
C GLN A 98 28.66 -7.52 26.38
N ILE A 99 27.81 -6.60 25.89
CA ILE A 99 27.33 -5.43 26.66
C ILE A 99 26.23 -5.82 27.66
N LYS A 100 25.41 -6.82 27.34
CA LYS A 100 24.33 -7.32 28.23
C LYS A 100 24.86 -8.18 29.37
N ASP A 101 26.03 -8.79 29.22
CA ASP A 101 26.69 -9.51 30.30
C ASP A 101 27.29 -8.51 31.30
N PRO A 102 26.79 -8.43 32.55
CA PRO A 102 27.21 -7.43 33.55
C PRO A 102 28.67 -7.60 34.03
N LYS A 103 29.43 -8.53 33.45
CA LYS A 103 30.81 -8.86 33.84
C LYS A 103 31.86 -8.02 33.10
N VAL A 104 31.52 -7.38 31.97
CA VAL A 104 32.50 -6.65 31.13
C VAL A 104 32.42 -5.13 31.30
N THR A 105 31.31 -4.58 31.79
CA THR A 105 31.13 -3.13 32.02
C THR A 105 31.95 -2.58 33.20
N ALA A 106 32.58 -3.42 34.00
CA ALA A 106 33.40 -3.00 35.14
C ALA A 106 34.92 -2.94 34.86
N ALA A 107 35.39 -3.32 33.66
CA ALA A 107 36.83 -3.53 33.40
C ALA A 107 37.51 -2.48 32.50
N SER A 108 36.85 -1.36 32.17
CA SER A 108 37.49 -0.28 31.38
C SER A 108 37.32 1.07 32.06
N SER A 109 37.91 1.20 33.25
CA SER A 109 38.18 2.49 33.91
C SER A 109 39.57 2.49 34.57
N SER A 110 40.62 2.56 33.75
CA SER A 110 42.04 2.88 34.06
C SER A 110 42.87 2.39 32.87
N GLY A 111 43.85 3.04 32.27
CA GLY A 111 44.62 4.25 32.55
C GLY A 111 45.91 4.13 31.71
N GLU A 112 46.43 5.27 31.24
CA GLU A 112 47.82 5.54 30.79
C GLU A 112 48.40 5.07 29.43
N GLN A 113 48.61 6.10 28.59
CA GLN A 113 49.78 6.46 27.76
C GLN A 113 50.84 5.40 27.38
N LYS A 114 51.10 5.30 26.07
CA LYS A 114 52.44 5.50 25.47
C LYS A 114 52.39 5.52 23.93
N GLU A 115 52.70 6.67 23.33
CA GLU A 115 53.41 6.75 22.05
C GLU A 115 54.87 6.24 22.23
N PRO A 116 55.65 5.81 21.21
CA PRO A 116 55.73 6.42 19.86
C PRO A 116 56.00 5.48 18.66
N THR A 117 56.03 6.09 17.48
CA THR A 117 56.83 5.80 16.26
C THR A 117 56.04 5.54 14.96
N THR A 118 55.90 6.61 14.18
CA THR A 118 55.71 6.61 12.72
C THR A 118 57.04 6.24 12.04
N PRO A 119 57.03 5.61 10.84
CA PRO A 119 57.16 6.42 9.63
C PRO A 119 56.31 5.98 8.43
N SER A 120 55.79 7.00 7.73
CA SER A 120 55.57 7.16 6.26
C SER A 120 54.90 6.01 5.46
N SER A 121 53.67 6.15 4.95
CA SER A 121 53.20 6.92 3.77
C SER A 121 53.00 6.04 2.52
N THR A 122 51.75 5.77 2.11
CA THR A 122 51.30 5.90 0.70
C THR A 122 49.75 5.88 0.58
N SER A 123 49.19 7.03 0.16
CA SER A 123 47.99 7.27 -0.69
C SER A 123 46.78 6.30 -0.69
N ASP A 124 45.61 6.73 -0.20
CA ASP A 124 44.51 7.25 -1.06
C ASP A 124 43.29 7.75 -0.26
N PRO A 125 42.62 8.87 -0.65
CA PRO A 125 41.52 9.47 0.10
C PRO A 125 40.16 9.21 -0.58
N GLY A 126 39.21 8.55 0.10
CA GLY A 126 37.85 8.52 -0.43
C GLY A 126 36.93 7.44 0.10
N SER A 127 36.71 7.34 1.42
CA SER A 127 35.56 6.56 1.94
C SER A 127 35.18 6.89 3.38
N SER A 128 35.27 8.15 3.80
CA SER A 128 34.90 8.55 5.18
C SER A 128 33.69 9.48 5.26
N GLN A 129 33.20 10.07 4.16
CA GLN A 129 32.04 10.98 4.19
C GLN A 129 30.69 10.26 4.05
N ALA A 130 30.62 9.16 3.28
CA ALA A 130 29.36 8.45 3.05
C ALA A 130 28.79 7.74 4.29
N VAL A 131 29.64 7.42 5.28
CA VAL A 131 29.21 6.75 6.52
C VAL A 131 28.65 7.75 7.53
N VAL A 132 29.25 8.94 7.67
CA VAL A 132 28.74 10.00 8.56
C VAL A 132 27.47 10.65 8.02
N GLU A 133 27.33 10.83 6.71
CA GLU A 133 26.09 11.35 6.12
C GLU A 133 24.91 10.38 6.28
N ASN A 134 25.16 9.07 6.17
CA ASN A 134 24.11 8.07 6.40
C ASN A 134 23.66 8.01 7.86
N LEU A 135 24.59 8.12 8.82
CA LEU A 135 24.22 8.18 10.24
C LEU A 135 23.40 9.43 10.54
N GLN A 136 23.79 10.60 10.03
CA GLN A 136 23.04 11.84 10.22
C GLN A 136 21.64 11.80 9.57
N LYS A 137 21.46 11.05 8.49
CA LYS A 137 20.16 10.87 7.83
C LYS A 137 19.22 9.95 8.62
N VAL A 138 19.77 8.95 9.33
CA VAL A 138 19.02 8.02 10.19
C VAL A 138 18.63 8.65 11.53
N ILE A 139 19.42 9.60 12.03
CA ILE A 139 19.18 10.26 13.34
C ILE A 139 18.31 11.53 13.20
N LYS A 140 18.09 12.05 11.98
CA LYS A 140 17.15 13.14 11.71
C LYS A 140 15.70 12.68 11.94
N GLY A 141 15.17 12.96 13.14
CA GLY A 141 13.78 12.67 13.52
C GLY A 141 13.62 12.09 14.92
N ILE A 142 14.71 11.74 15.58
CA ILE A 142 14.68 11.27 16.97
C ILE A 142 14.90 12.51 17.88
N PRO A 143 14.01 12.80 18.84
CA PRO A 143 14.20 13.92 19.75
C PRO A 143 15.42 13.67 20.66
N GLN A 144 16.30 14.67 20.78
CA GLN A 144 17.56 14.56 21.54
C GLN A 144 17.35 14.15 23.01
N GLY A 145 16.22 14.53 23.62
CA GLY A 145 15.91 14.17 25.01
C GLY A 145 15.71 12.67 25.26
N LEU A 146 15.58 11.85 24.21
CA LEU A 146 15.56 10.38 24.30
C LEU A 146 16.95 9.75 24.13
N LEU A 147 17.90 10.42 23.46
CA LEU A 147 19.28 9.92 23.32
C LEU A 147 20.08 10.06 24.62
N GLU A 148 19.82 11.10 25.41
CA GLU A 148 20.58 11.39 26.63
C GLU A 148 20.09 10.61 27.86
N LYS A 149 19.10 9.72 27.71
CA LYS A 149 18.46 9.00 28.81
C LYS A 149 18.80 7.50 28.87
N VAL A 150 19.77 7.05 28.07
CA VAL A 150 20.27 5.67 28.03
C VAL A 150 21.58 5.56 28.78
#